data_AF-A0A3N5LWZ0-F1
#
_entry.id   AF-A0A3N5LWZ0-F1
#
_cell.length_a   1.000
_cell.length_b   1.000
_cell.length_c   1.000
_cell.angle_alpha   90.00
_cell.angle_beta   90.00
_cell.angle_gamma   90.00
#
_symmetry.space_group_name_H-M   'P 1'
#
loop_
_entity.id
_entity.type
_entity.pdbx_description
1 polymer ?
#
loop_
_entity_poly.entity_id
_entity_poly.type
_entity_poly.pdbx_seq_one_letter_code
_entity_poly.pdbx_strand_id
1 'polypeptide(L)'
;MRKACLLCSLFVLVSQASSQPAQNRRLIVVNPSEKELVKEANRLGICPDRLKNGREAIREALEMAPEVAREMPVFLGAHLIKYESKQAQTLMSSLYEKLLDETAQSNDPQELAILQFSAVDLISALDKQNPSLAKKLESRWPQPLRPSRATQPVEEPSVQDQIHKQMKTNPEEALLQLPMAESGGADFLLRGNLLRELWEQNRPDAARQLLNESAALLPLAGSRGQSALGPFLQTALGLFPDSREALLSATAQWYAALEQMGGPESDFRSPSGKVFRVSSADFALLNQLAALRMHPEFSEQMARISPTLHSRIQSAGGVPWLFTPDTGSRNQVRRTVNEASKADLEAVLTGVSNPKDIKAALSEVCRGNDQEKREKVFSLLLRQIQSEKEPTNAASEMMSFASDCIRCLGEFPVDWYSAGKNLVRQLREAEEQDQPVPRPGAARPRFRRSFATDFEAYLFEKRARTDFAGVIGEVRAIPEKPRAFLILMQIIQGLSSS
;
A
#
# COMPACT_ATOMS: atom_id res chain seq x y z
N MET A 1 -9.07 87.75 11.01
CA MET A 1 -10.46 87.92 10.55
C MET A 1 -11.17 86.58 10.65
N ARG A 2 -12.24 86.53 11.45
CA ARG A 2 -13.43 85.64 11.40
C ARG A 2 -13.21 84.12 11.37
N LYS A 3 -13.96 83.27 12.07
CA LYS A 3 -14.88 83.29 13.23
C LYS A 3 -15.28 81.81 13.40
N ALA A 4 -15.49 81.39 14.63
CA ALA A 4 -16.02 80.09 15.03
C ALA A 4 -17.46 79.83 14.52
N CYS A 5 -17.87 78.55 14.46
CA CYS A 5 -19.19 78.01 14.82
C CYS A 5 -19.08 76.46 14.84
N LEU A 6 -19.07 75.77 16.00
CA LEU A 6 -20.23 75.34 16.81
C LEU A 6 -21.31 74.60 15.98
N LEU A 7 -21.43 73.27 16.12
CA LEU A 7 -22.21 72.51 17.12
C LEU A 7 -23.65 72.27 16.64
N CYS A 8 -24.03 71.01 16.41
CA CYS A 8 -25.25 70.43 17.00
C CYS A 8 -25.37 68.92 16.73
N SER A 9 -25.64 68.23 17.84
CA SER A 9 -25.83 66.80 18.06
C SER A 9 -27.13 66.28 17.43
N LEU A 10 -27.19 64.98 17.09
CA LEU A 10 -28.35 64.17 17.42
C LEU A 10 -27.99 62.68 17.56
N PHE A 11 -28.32 62.17 18.74
CA PHE A 11 -28.35 60.77 19.14
C PHE A 11 -29.24 59.94 18.20
N VAL A 12 -28.72 58.82 17.70
CA VAL A 12 -29.53 57.61 17.47
C VAL A 12 -28.72 56.42 17.98
N LEU A 13 -29.03 56.01 19.20
CA LEU A 13 -28.80 54.67 19.71
C LEU A 13 -29.75 53.73 18.95
N VAL A 14 -29.21 52.92 18.04
CA VAL A 14 -29.86 51.65 17.65
C VAL A 14 -28.84 50.55 17.79
N SER A 15 -29.02 49.79 18.86
CA SER A 15 -28.49 48.44 19.02
C SER A 15 -29.04 47.54 17.91
N GLN A 16 -28.18 47.06 17.02
CA GLN A 16 -28.36 45.77 16.33
C GLN A 16 -26.96 45.13 16.26
N ALA A 17 -26.67 44.20 17.18
CA ALA A 17 -26.87 42.77 16.95
C ALA A 17 -26.00 42.27 15.78
N SER A 18 -24.78 41.89 16.14
CA SER A 18 -24.04 40.73 15.63
C SER A 18 -24.69 39.93 14.50
N SER A 19 -24.16 40.10 13.29
CA SER A 19 -24.02 39.03 12.30
C SER A 19 -22.95 39.47 11.28
N GLN A 20 -21.68 39.24 11.61
CA GLN A 20 -20.68 39.19 10.54
C GLN A 20 -20.92 37.88 9.79
N PRO A 21 -21.33 37.90 8.50
CA PRO A 21 -21.26 36.69 7.71
C PRO A 21 -19.78 36.30 7.62
N ALA A 22 -19.51 35.01 7.88
CA ALA A 22 -18.20 34.40 7.73
C ALA A 22 -17.62 34.76 6.36
N GLN A 23 -16.69 35.72 6.33
CA GLN A 23 -15.89 35.99 5.16
C GLN A 23 -15.07 34.73 4.90
N ASN A 24 -15.42 34.05 3.80
CA ASN A 24 -14.61 33.03 3.15
C ASN A 24 -13.17 33.54 3.06
N ARG A 25 -12.31 33.18 4.03
CA ARG A 25 -10.88 33.43 3.98
C ARG A 25 -10.33 32.61 2.82
N ARG A 26 -10.31 33.20 1.62
CA ARG A 26 -9.54 32.69 0.50
C ARG A 26 -8.10 32.56 0.98
N LEU A 27 -7.52 31.38 0.78
CA LEU A 27 -6.12 31.10 1.09
C LEU A 27 -5.28 31.99 0.14
N ILE A 28 -4.70 33.07 0.68
CA ILE A 28 -3.83 33.94 -0.11
C ILE A 28 -2.44 33.28 -0.13
N VAL A 29 -2.09 32.70 -1.28
CA VAL A 29 -0.77 32.11 -1.49
C VAL A 29 0.13 33.09 -2.23
N VAL A 30 1.22 33.51 -1.59
CA VAL A 30 2.23 34.38 -2.20
C VAL A 30 3.15 33.54 -3.10
N ASN A 31 3.28 33.89 -4.38
CA ASN A 31 4.24 33.24 -5.28
C ASN A 31 5.67 33.74 -4.98
N PRO A 32 6.62 32.85 -4.62
CA PRO A 32 7.99 33.25 -4.31
C PRO A 32 8.77 33.62 -5.57
N SER A 33 9.81 34.43 -5.40
CA SER A 33 10.73 34.76 -6.49
C SER A 33 11.53 33.52 -6.94
N GLU A 34 11.98 33.50 -8.19
CA GLU A 34 12.76 32.37 -8.76
C GLU A 34 14.04 32.08 -7.95
N LYS A 35 14.71 33.11 -7.44
CA LYS A 35 15.88 32.97 -6.56
C LYS A 35 15.55 32.27 -5.24
N GLU A 36 14.39 32.57 -4.65
CA GLU A 36 13.94 31.91 -3.43
C GLU A 36 13.52 30.47 -3.68
N LEU A 37 12.91 30.19 -4.84
CA LEU A 37 12.54 28.84 -5.26
C LEU A 37 13.79 27.96 -5.39
N VAL A 38 14.84 28.43 -6.07
CA VAL A 38 16.12 27.68 -6.21
C VAL A 38 16.77 27.44 -4.85
N LYS A 39 16.81 28.46 -3.98
CA LYS A 39 17.39 28.34 -2.63
C LYS A 39 16.67 27.28 -1.79
N GLU A 40 15.34 27.30 -1.79
CA GLU A 40 14.53 26.36 -1.03
C GLU A 40 14.60 24.94 -1.61
N ALA A 41 14.64 24.83 -2.95
CA ALA A 41 14.81 23.55 -3.64
C ALA A 41 16.15 22.89 -3.25
N ASN A 42 17.24 23.66 -3.24
CA ASN A 42 18.55 23.20 -2.78
C ASN A 42 18.54 22.76 -1.30
N ARG A 43 17.84 23.50 -0.42
CA ARG A 43 17.69 23.12 1.00
C ARG A 43 16.98 21.77 1.17
N LEU A 44 16.02 21.49 0.31
CA LEU A 44 15.22 20.27 0.33
C LEU A 44 15.84 19.12 -0.48
N GLY A 45 16.95 19.37 -1.20
CA GLY A 45 17.59 18.39 -2.07
C GLY A 45 16.73 18.00 -3.27
N ILE A 46 15.88 18.89 -3.76
CA ILE A 46 14.99 18.65 -4.93
C ILE A 46 15.23 19.68 -6.03
N CYS A 47 14.87 19.35 -7.28
CA CYS A 47 14.95 20.30 -8.39
C CYS A 47 13.94 21.45 -8.22
N PRO A 48 14.27 22.68 -8.65
CA PRO A 48 13.36 23.83 -8.58
C PRO A 48 12.00 23.57 -9.23
N ASP A 49 11.97 22.93 -10.41
CA ASP A 49 10.72 22.59 -11.10
C ASP A 49 9.87 21.59 -10.31
N ARG A 50 10.50 20.61 -9.65
CA ARG A 50 9.78 19.66 -8.78
C ARG A 50 9.20 20.35 -7.55
N LEU A 51 9.91 21.32 -6.96
CA LEU A 51 9.39 22.13 -5.87
C LEU A 51 8.20 22.98 -6.33
N LYS A 52 8.30 23.61 -7.50
CA LYS A 52 7.22 24.40 -8.11
C LYS A 52 5.98 23.55 -8.36
N ASN A 53 6.16 22.40 -9.01
CA ASN A 53 5.07 21.46 -9.32
C ASN A 53 4.44 20.88 -8.05
N GLY A 54 5.26 20.50 -7.05
CA GLY A 54 4.75 20.00 -5.77
C GLY A 54 3.93 21.05 -5.02
N ARG A 55 4.33 22.33 -5.09
CA ARG A 55 3.52 23.44 -4.54
C ARG A 55 2.19 23.62 -5.26
N GLU A 56 2.19 23.57 -6.59
CA GLU A 56 0.95 23.65 -7.36
C GLU A 56 0.01 22.50 -7.02
N ALA A 57 0.49 21.25 -7.02
CA ALA A 57 -0.32 20.09 -6.66
C ALA A 57 -0.87 20.17 -5.23
N ILE A 58 -0.09 20.68 -4.27
CA ILE A 58 -0.56 20.90 -2.89
C ILE A 58 -1.65 21.95 -2.81
N ARG A 59 -1.58 23.01 -3.62
CA ARG A 59 -2.62 24.05 -3.65
C ARG A 59 -3.93 23.47 -4.16
N GLU A 60 -3.89 22.72 -5.27
CA GLU A 60 -5.06 22.00 -5.79
C GLU A 60 -5.64 21.08 -4.71
N ALA A 61 -4.80 20.28 -4.04
CA ALA A 61 -5.25 19.36 -3.00
C ALA A 61 -5.87 20.10 -1.80
N LEU A 62 -5.29 21.24 -1.40
CA LEU A 62 -5.76 22.07 -0.29
C LEU A 62 -7.10 22.75 -0.59
N GLU A 63 -7.36 23.12 -1.84
CA GLU A 63 -8.64 23.67 -2.27
C GLU A 63 -9.77 22.63 -2.19
N MET A 64 -9.47 21.38 -2.54
CA MET A 64 -10.44 20.27 -2.55
C MET A 64 -10.64 19.63 -1.16
N ALA A 65 -9.64 19.73 -0.28
CA ALA A 65 -9.58 19.05 1.01
C ALA A 65 -10.84 19.19 1.89
N PRO A 66 -11.46 20.38 2.08
CA PRO A 66 -12.63 20.50 2.97
C PRO A 66 -13.82 19.64 2.54
N GLU A 67 -14.07 19.58 1.23
CA GLU A 67 -15.18 18.79 0.68
C GLU A 67 -14.87 17.30 0.68
N VAL A 68 -13.62 16.94 0.35
CA VAL A 68 -13.14 15.55 0.36
C VAL A 68 -13.11 14.96 1.78
N ALA A 69 -12.86 15.78 2.80
CA ALA A 69 -12.74 15.35 4.19
C ALA A 69 -14.05 14.79 4.81
N ARG A 70 -15.19 14.94 4.12
CA ARG A 70 -16.43 14.24 4.50
C ARG A 70 -16.43 12.78 4.05
N GLU A 71 -15.72 12.45 2.97
CA GLU A 71 -15.75 11.13 2.35
C GLU A 71 -14.50 10.29 2.63
N MET A 72 -13.35 10.93 2.83
CA MET A 72 -12.09 10.23 3.13
C MET A 72 -11.10 11.11 3.93
N PRO A 73 -10.16 10.50 4.69
CA PRO A 73 -9.19 11.27 5.45
C PRO A 73 -8.23 12.07 4.56
N VAL A 74 -7.94 13.31 4.97
CA VAL A 74 -7.06 14.24 4.27
C VAL A 74 -5.75 14.39 5.06
N PHE A 75 -4.66 13.83 4.50
CA PHE A 75 -3.33 13.85 5.12
C PHE A 75 -2.40 14.87 4.44
N LEU A 76 -2.52 16.15 4.80
CA LEU A 76 -1.75 17.24 4.17
C LEU A 76 -0.67 17.83 5.07
N GLY A 77 -0.68 17.57 6.38
CA GLY A 77 0.16 18.27 7.36
C GLY A 77 1.66 18.20 7.03
N ALA A 78 2.19 16.99 6.85
CA ALA A 78 3.61 16.80 6.52
C ALA A 78 3.99 17.43 5.16
N HIS A 79 3.09 17.38 4.18
CA HIS A 79 3.32 17.95 2.86
C HIS A 79 3.34 19.48 2.87
N LEU A 80 2.45 20.11 3.63
CA LEU A 80 2.43 21.56 3.84
C LEU A 80 3.73 22.05 4.49
N ILE A 81 4.24 21.33 5.50
CA ILE A 81 5.54 21.64 6.12
C ILE A 81 6.68 21.57 5.10
N LYS A 82 6.68 20.53 4.25
CA LYS A 82 7.75 20.31 3.27
C LYS A 82 7.75 21.37 2.16
N TYR A 83 6.60 21.65 1.55
CA TYR A 83 6.52 22.46 0.33
C TYR A 83 6.14 23.92 0.58
N GLU A 84 5.33 24.20 1.60
CA GLU A 84 4.83 25.55 1.94
C GLU A 84 5.33 26.00 3.32
N SER A 85 6.56 25.62 3.70
CA SER A 85 7.15 25.81 5.04
C SER A 85 6.86 27.16 5.72
N LYS A 86 6.98 28.28 5.00
CA LYS A 86 6.71 29.65 5.49
C LYS A 86 5.23 29.91 5.82
N GLN A 87 4.31 29.28 5.09
CA GLN A 87 2.85 29.46 5.20
C GLN A 87 2.17 28.27 5.88
N ALA A 88 2.87 27.17 6.11
CA ALA A 88 2.33 25.89 6.55
C ALA A 88 1.47 26.03 7.80
N GLN A 89 1.93 26.78 8.81
CA GLN A 89 1.17 27.03 10.04
C GLN A 89 -0.19 27.68 9.73
N THR A 90 -0.21 28.72 8.88
CA THR A 90 -1.43 29.45 8.50
C THR A 90 -2.37 28.58 7.66
N LEU A 91 -1.83 27.82 6.70
CA LEU A 91 -2.61 26.93 5.84
C LEU A 91 -3.22 25.77 6.64
N MET A 92 -2.44 25.13 7.51
CA MET A 92 -2.93 24.06 8.39
C MET A 92 -3.99 24.58 9.36
N SER A 93 -3.77 25.75 9.97
CA SER A 93 -4.77 26.37 10.85
C SER A 93 -6.06 26.68 10.09
N SER A 94 -5.95 27.25 8.88
CA SER A 94 -7.14 27.57 8.07
C SER A 94 -7.88 26.33 7.62
N LEU A 95 -7.19 25.24 7.26
CA LEU A 95 -7.84 23.98 6.91
C LEU A 95 -8.52 23.36 8.14
N TYR A 96 -7.85 23.40 9.30
CA TYR A 96 -8.43 22.94 10.57
C TYR A 96 -9.73 23.66 10.92
N GLU A 97 -9.79 25.00 10.80
CA GLU A 97 -11.04 25.75 10.99
C GLU A 97 -12.14 25.27 10.05
N LYS A 98 -11.83 25.03 8.77
CA LYS A 98 -12.82 24.50 7.83
C LYS A 98 -13.30 23.13 8.27
N LEU A 99 -12.41 22.22 8.65
CA LEU A 99 -12.81 20.89 9.15
C LEU A 99 -13.66 20.97 10.42
N LEU A 100 -13.41 21.96 11.27
CA LEU A 100 -14.24 22.24 12.45
C LEU A 100 -15.65 22.68 12.05
N ASP A 101 -15.76 23.58 11.06
CA ASP A 101 -17.05 24.02 10.50
C ASP A 101 -17.80 22.85 9.84
N GLU A 102 -17.09 21.95 9.13
CA GLU A 102 -17.66 20.72 8.56
C GLU A 102 -18.18 19.77 9.65
N THR A 103 -17.40 19.62 10.74
CA THR A 103 -17.78 18.79 11.91
C THR A 103 -19.05 19.30 12.58
N ALA A 104 -19.22 20.63 12.68
CA ALA A 104 -20.42 21.22 13.24
C ALA A 104 -21.68 21.03 12.38
N GLN A 105 -21.50 20.74 11.08
CA GLN A 105 -22.59 20.54 10.12
C GLN A 105 -22.95 19.06 9.90
N SER A 106 -22.09 18.13 10.30
CA SER A 106 -22.31 16.70 10.12
C SER A 106 -22.98 16.07 11.35
N ASN A 107 -23.94 15.18 11.08
CA ASN A 107 -24.56 14.31 12.08
C ASN A 107 -24.23 12.82 11.82
N ASP A 108 -23.41 12.51 10.81
CA ASP A 108 -23.00 11.14 10.50
C ASP A 108 -21.78 10.78 11.38
N PRO A 109 -21.89 9.82 12.32
CA PRO A 109 -20.79 9.41 13.20
C PRO A 109 -19.52 9.00 12.46
N GLN A 110 -19.67 8.43 11.26
CA GLN A 110 -18.54 7.99 10.47
C GLN A 110 -17.89 9.16 9.69
N GLU A 111 -18.64 10.16 9.21
CA GLU A 111 -18.06 11.40 8.67
C GLU A 111 -17.28 12.14 9.77
N LEU A 112 -17.85 12.22 10.97
CA LEU A 112 -17.19 12.81 12.14
C LEU A 112 -15.86 12.12 12.47
N ALA A 113 -15.80 10.79 12.38
CA ALA A 113 -14.55 10.04 12.56
C ALA A 113 -13.50 10.39 11.48
N ILE A 114 -13.90 10.52 10.21
CA ILE A 114 -13.00 10.89 9.10
C ILE A 114 -12.45 12.32 9.28
N LEU A 115 -13.33 13.25 9.64
CA LEU A 115 -12.97 14.64 9.94
C LEU A 115 -11.99 14.69 11.12
N GLN A 116 -12.22 13.89 12.16
CA GLN A 116 -11.31 13.74 13.29
C GLN A 116 -9.93 13.21 12.88
N PHE A 117 -9.85 12.16 12.03
CA PHE A 117 -8.54 11.68 11.53
C PHE A 117 -7.77 12.75 10.77
N SER A 118 -8.45 13.53 9.94
CA SER A 118 -7.86 14.63 9.18
C SER A 118 -7.36 15.75 10.13
N ALA A 119 -8.14 16.07 11.16
CA ALA A 119 -7.76 17.05 12.17
C ALA A 119 -6.55 16.59 13.01
N VAL A 120 -6.47 15.30 13.37
CA VAL A 120 -5.33 14.72 14.09
C VAL A 120 -4.03 14.85 13.29
N ASP A 121 -4.05 14.63 11.98
CA ASP A 121 -2.87 14.84 11.12
C ASP A 121 -2.38 16.30 11.17
N LEU A 122 -3.29 17.26 10.99
CA LEU A 122 -2.97 18.69 11.00
C LEU A 122 -2.44 19.14 12.36
N ILE A 123 -3.07 18.73 13.46
CA ILE A 123 -2.60 19.07 14.81
C ILE A 123 -1.24 18.45 15.09
N SER A 124 -1.00 17.20 14.66
CA SER A 124 0.29 16.53 14.86
C SER A 124 1.41 17.16 14.04
N ALA A 125 1.09 17.68 12.85
CA ALA A 125 2.02 18.45 12.04
C ALA A 125 2.28 19.85 12.64
N LEU A 126 1.23 20.54 13.08
CA LEU A 126 1.31 21.85 13.74
C LEU A 126 2.11 21.79 15.04
N ASP A 127 1.95 20.73 15.85
CA ASP A 127 2.64 20.55 17.12
C ASP A 127 4.17 20.56 16.95
N LYS A 128 4.67 20.05 15.81
CA LYS A 128 6.11 20.09 15.48
C LYS A 128 6.62 21.50 15.16
N GLN A 129 5.75 22.42 14.73
CA GLN A 129 6.13 23.80 14.37
C GLN A 129 5.80 24.81 15.48
N ASN A 130 4.64 24.66 16.12
CA ASN A 130 4.08 25.58 17.09
C ASN A 130 3.17 24.82 18.09
N PRO A 131 3.75 24.20 19.14
CA PRO A 131 3.01 23.42 20.13
C PRO A 131 1.89 24.22 20.82
N SER A 132 2.15 25.50 21.11
CA SER A 132 1.17 26.37 21.78
C SER A 132 -0.06 26.62 20.93
N LEU A 133 0.11 26.86 19.62
CA LEU A 133 -1.01 27.00 18.69
C LEU A 133 -1.74 25.67 18.47
N ALA A 134 -1.01 24.57 18.33
CA ALA A 134 -1.59 23.24 18.18
C ALA A 134 -2.52 22.90 19.35
N LYS A 135 -2.04 23.08 20.59
CA LYS A 135 -2.85 22.88 21.81
C LYS A 135 -4.07 23.81 21.86
N LYS A 136 -3.93 25.07 21.44
CA LYS A 136 -5.05 26.02 21.37
C LYS A 136 -6.11 25.56 20.37
N LEU A 137 -5.71 25.11 19.18
CA LEU A 137 -6.63 24.61 18.16
C LEU A 137 -7.29 23.29 18.58
N GLU A 138 -6.51 22.34 19.10
CA GLU A 138 -7.00 21.05 19.61
C GLU A 138 -8.09 21.25 20.68
N SER A 139 -7.92 22.21 21.59
CA SER A 139 -8.92 22.50 22.63
C SER A 139 -10.28 23.01 22.11
N ARG A 140 -10.37 23.39 20.82
CA ARG A 140 -11.60 23.86 20.19
C ARG A 140 -12.38 22.75 19.49
N TRP A 141 -11.81 21.56 19.33
CA TRP A 141 -12.53 20.45 18.72
C TRP A 141 -13.66 19.97 19.65
N PRO A 142 -14.86 19.61 19.13
CA PRO A 142 -16.01 19.27 19.97
C PRO A 142 -15.77 18.07 20.89
N GLN A 143 -14.88 17.17 20.49
CA GLN A 143 -14.41 16.03 21.27
C GLN A 143 -12.88 16.05 21.34
N PRO A 144 -12.25 15.46 22.36
CA PRO A 144 -10.79 15.36 22.39
C PRO A 144 -10.28 14.63 21.15
N LEU A 145 -9.53 15.33 20.28
CA LEU A 145 -8.93 14.73 19.08
C LEU A 145 -8.00 13.56 19.43
N ARG A 146 -7.27 13.75 20.52
CA ARG A 146 -6.52 12.71 21.20
C ARG A 146 -7.28 12.38 22.47
N PRO A 147 -7.67 11.12 22.70
CA PRO A 147 -8.24 10.75 23.98
C PRO A 147 -7.23 11.12 25.08
N SER A 148 -7.68 11.87 26.08
CA SER A 148 -7.01 11.84 27.38
C SER A 148 -6.86 10.37 27.75
N ARG A 149 -5.63 9.91 27.99
CA ARG A 149 -5.32 8.53 28.42
C ARG A 149 -6.16 8.03 29.61
N ALA A 150 -6.89 8.93 30.29
CA ALA A 150 -7.69 8.65 31.48
C ALA A 150 -9.14 8.24 31.21
N THR A 151 -9.69 8.35 29.99
CA THR A 151 -11.15 8.17 29.79
C THR A 151 -11.56 7.71 28.39
N GLN A 152 -10.82 6.76 27.81
CA GLN A 152 -11.45 5.90 26.80
C GLN A 152 -12.28 4.82 27.54
N PRO A 153 -13.51 4.49 27.12
CA PRO A 153 -13.90 3.10 27.18
C PRO A 153 -12.85 2.40 26.33
N VAL A 154 -12.03 1.59 26.98
CA VAL A 154 -11.07 0.75 26.29
C VAL A 154 -11.89 -0.01 25.25
N GLU A 155 -11.78 0.33 23.96
CA GLU A 155 -11.88 -0.72 22.96
C GLU A 155 -10.79 -1.67 23.40
N GLU A 156 -11.19 -2.73 24.12
CA GLU A 156 -10.27 -3.74 24.61
C GLU A 156 -9.40 -4.04 23.41
N PRO A 157 -8.07 -3.73 23.48
CA PRO A 157 -7.19 -4.04 22.37
C PRO A 157 -7.51 -5.48 22.01
N SER A 158 -7.71 -5.75 20.73
CA SER A 158 -8.15 -7.08 20.33
C SER A 158 -7.26 -8.10 21.03
N VAL A 159 -7.82 -9.23 21.46
CA VAL A 159 -7.04 -10.22 22.22
C VAL A 159 -5.72 -10.55 21.48
N GLN A 160 -5.73 -10.49 20.15
CA GLN A 160 -4.52 -10.58 19.32
C GLN A 160 -3.51 -9.43 19.52
N ASP A 161 -3.93 -8.16 19.57
CA ASP A 161 -3.03 -7.02 19.84
C ASP A 161 -2.44 -7.06 21.25
N GLN A 162 -3.23 -7.51 22.23
CA GLN A 162 -2.76 -7.73 23.61
C GLN A 162 -1.68 -8.80 23.65
N ILE A 163 -1.93 -9.95 23.03
CA ILE A 163 -0.98 -11.05 22.95
C ILE A 163 0.29 -10.61 22.21
N HIS A 164 0.21 -9.96 21.05
CA HIS A 164 1.39 -9.50 20.32
C HIS A 164 2.28 -8.56 21.14
N LYS A 165 1.68 -7.70 21.96
CA LYS A 165 2.41 -6.82 22.88
C LYS A 165 3.03 -7.64 24.02
N GLN A 166 2.26 -8.55 24.62
CA GLN A 166 2.69 -9.39 25.74
C GLN A 166 3.79 -10.37 25.35
N MET A 167 3.79 -10.92 24.13
CA MET A 167 4.82 -11.85 23.67
C MET A 167 6.24 -11.32 23.90
N LYS A 168 6.44 -10.01 23.72
CA LYS A 168 7.76 -9.37 23.90
C LYS A 168 8.08 -9.03 25.35
N THR A 169 7.07 -8.82 26.20
CA THR A 169 7.27 -8.30 27.57
C THR A 169 7.03 -9.35 28.66
N ASN A 170 6.12 -10.29 28.41
CA ASN A 170 5.72 -11.40 29.27
C ASN A 170 5.12 -12.56 28.43
N PRO A 171 5.97 -13.40 27.80
CA PRO A 171 5.51 -14.43 26.88
C PRO A 171 4.74 -15.57 27.56
N GLU A 172 4.93 -15.80 28.86
CA GLU A 172 4.14 -16.79 29.61
C GLU A 172 2.68 -16.36 29.77
N GLU A 173 2.44 -15.06 29.98
CA GLU A 173 1.08 -14.53 30.03
C GLU A 173 0.41 -14.55 28.64
N ALA A 174 1.19 -14.25 27.59
CA ALA A 174 0.73 -14.43 26.21
C ALA A 174 0.36 -15.89 25.90
N LEU A 175 1.11 -16.86 26.43
CA LEU A 175 0.81 -18.30 26.30
C LEU A 175 -0.53 -18.67 26.96
N LEU A 176 -0.82 -18.13 28.15
CA LEU A 176 -2.07 -18.38 28.85
C LEU A 176 -3.30 -17.80 28.11
N GLN A 177 -3.12 -16.70 27.40
CA GLN A 177 -4.18 -16.04 26.63
C GLN A 177 -4.37 -16.61 25.23
N LEU A 178 -3.45 -17.46 24.76
CA LEU A 178 -3.48 -18.04 23.42
C LEU A 178 -4.82 -18.70 23.05
N PRO A 179 -5.47 -19.50 23.92
CA PRO A 179 -6.78 -20.10 23.60
C PRO A 179 -7.89 -19.07 23.33
N MET A 180 -7.81 -17.87 23.92
CA MET A 180 -8.79 -16.81 23.73
C MET A 180 -8.64 -16.14 22.35
N ALA A 181 -7.42 -15.97 21.86
CA ALA A 181 -7.16 -15.47 20.51
C ALA A 181 -7.45 -16.49 19.41
N GLU A 182 -7.46 -17.78 19.75
CA GLU A 182 -7.65 -18.89 18.82
C GLU A 182 -9.06 -19.47 18.84
N SER A 183 -10.07 -18.69 19.25
CA SER A 183 -11.48 -19.12 19.31
C SER A 183 -12.04 -19.62 17.96
N GLY A 184 -11.38 -19.31 16.85
CA GLY A 184 -11.68 -19.83 15.52
C GLY A 184 -10.84 -21.03 15.08
N GLY A 185 -9.79 -21.42 15.81
CA GLY A 185 -8.80 -22.42 15.40
C GLY A 185 -7.36 -21.91 15.58
N ALA A 186 -6.40 -22.85 15.57
CA ALA A 186 -4.99 -22.56 15.85
C ALA A 186 -4.37 -21.59 14.84
N ASP A 187 -3.72 -20.54 15.32
CA ASP A 187 -2.94 -19.59 14.52
C ASP A 187 -1.46 -19.97 14.60
N PHE A 188 -0.98 -20.68 13.59
CA PHE A 188 0.39 -21.17 13.54
C PHE A 188 1.43 -20.04 13.40
N LEU A 189 1.05 -18.88 12.86
CA LEU A 189 1.96 -17.74 12.78
C LEU A 189 2.16 -17.14 14.17
N LEU A 190 1.06 -16.95 14.91
CA LEU A 190 1.09 -16.47 16.30
C LEU A 190 1.87 -17.44 17.19
N ARG A 191 1.58 -18.74 17.09
CA ARG A 191 2.28 -19.82 17.82
C ARG A 191 3.77 -19.85 17.49
N GLY A 192 4.16 -19.71 16.22
CA GLY A 192 5.57 -19.68 15.82
C GLY A 192 6.32 -18.48 16.36
N ASN A 193 5.68 -17.30 16.35
CA ASN A 193 6.26 -16.11 16.96
C ASN A 193 6.41 -16.27 18.48
N LEU A 194 5.41 -16.82 19.18
CA LEU A 194 5.46 -17.03 20.63
C LEU A 194 6.50 -18.08 21.03
N LEU A 195 6.63 -19.14 20.24
CA LEU A 195 7.67 -20.16 20.39
C LEU A 195 9.08 -19.53 20.38
N ARG A 196 9.34 -18.62 19.44
CA ARG A 196 10.60 -17.88 19.36
C ARG A 196 10.81 -16.98 20.58
N GLU A 197 9.81 -16.19 20.98
CA GLU A 197 9.93 -15.26 22.10
C GLU A 197 10.16 -15.99 23.44
N LEU A 198 9.47 -17.11 23.68
CA LEU A 198 9.72 -17.97 24.84
C LEU A 198 11.17 -18.49 24.86
N TRP A 199 11.69 -18.89 23.70
CA TRP A 199 13.08 -19.34 23.58
C TRP A 199 14.09 -18.21 23.84
N GLU A 200 13.89 -17.04 23.22
CA GLU A 200 14.76 -15.87 23.38
C GLU A 200 14.80 -15.36 24.82
N GLN A 201 13.71 -15.54 25.58
CA GLN A 201 13.61 -15.19 27.00
C GLN A 201 14.02 -16.34 27.93
N ASN A 202 14.74 -17.34 27.41
CA ASN A 202 15.30 -18.46 28.16
C ASN A 202 14.22 -19.29 28.90
N ARG A 203 13.10 -19.59 28.21
CA ARG A 203 12.00 -20.47 28.66
C ARG A 203 11.83 -21.68 27.73
N PRO A 204 12.83 -22.56 27.61
CA PRO A 204 12.80 -23.67 26.65
C PRO A 204 11.70 -24.71 26.94
N ASP A 205 11.36 -24.96 28.21
CA ASP A 205 10.33 -25.94 28.58
C ASP A 205 8.92 -25.49 28.16
N ALA A 206 8.59 -24.22 28.38
CA ALA A 206 7.32 -23.64 27.93
C ALA A 206 7.24 -23.60 26.39
N ALA A 207 8.35 -23.25 25.72
CA ALA A 207 8.43 -23.31 24.26
C ALA A 207 8.24 -24.75 23.74
N ARG A 208 8.82 -25.75 24.40
CA ARG A 208 8.67 -27.17 24.07
C ARG A 208 7.24 -27.66 24.27
N GLN A 209 6.58 -27.24 25.33
CA GLN A 209 5.17 -27.55 25.57
C GLN A 209 4.30 -26.96 24.45
N LEU A 210 4.49 -25.68 24.13
CA LEU A 210 3.78 -25.01 23.04
C LEU A 210 4.00 -25.72 21.68
N LEU A 211 5.22 -26.20 21.42
CA LEU A 211 5.52 -26.98 20.21
C LEU A 211 4.68 -28.26 20.15
N ASN A 212 4.67 -29.04 21.23
CA ASN A 212 3.95 -30.30 21.29
C ASN A 212 2.44 -30.09 21.13
N GLU A 213 1.88 -29.08 21.80
CA GLU A 213 0.48 -28.69 21.66
C GLU A 213 0.16 -28.26 20.22
N SER A 214 1.02 -27.44 19.62
CA SER A 214 0.84 -26.98 18.24
C SER A 214 0.90 -28.15 17.25
N ALA A 215 1.84 -29.09 17.44
CA ALA A 215 1.95 -30.29 16.61
C ALA A 215 0.68 -31.17 16.69
N ALA A 216 0.07 -31.29 17.87
CA ALA A 216 -1.18 -32.03 18.06
C ALA A 216 -2.39 -31.35 17.37
N LEU A 217 -2.35 -30.03 17.17
CA LEU A 217 -3.41 -29.27 16.51
C LEU A 217 -3.27 -29.22 14.98
N LEU A 218 -2.08 -29.52 14.44
CA LEU A 218 -1.83 -29.48 12.99
C LEU A 218 -2.84 -30.27 12.15
N PRO A 219 -3.19 -31.53 12.50
CA PRO A 219 -4.16 -32.31 11.71
C PRO A 219 -5.54 -31.65 11.64
N LEU A 220 -5.88 -30.80 12.62
CA LEU A 220 -7.18 -30.13 12.73
C LEU A 220 -7.21 -28.75 12.05
N ALA A 221 -6.08 -28.26 11.54
CA ALA A 221 -5.95 -26.90 11.00
C ALA A 221 -6.71 -26.67 9.69
N GLY A 222 -7.01 -27.73 8.93
CA GLY A 222 -7.68 -27.66 7.63
C GLY A 222 -7.04 -26.66 6.67
N SER A 223 -7.86 -25.94 5.89
CA SER A 223 -7.38 -24.90 4.95
C SER A 223 -6.80 -23.66 5.64
N ARG A 224 -7.07 -23.44 6.93
CA ARG A 224 -6.54 -22.29 7.69
C ARG A 224 -5.04 -22.42 7.95
N GLY A 225 -4.52 -23.65 8.03
CA GLY A 225 -3.08 -23.92 8.14
C GLY A 225 -2.26 -23.50 6.91
N GLN A 226 -2.89 -23.23 5.77
CA GLN A 226 -2.20 -23.01 4.49
C GLN A 226 -1.35 -21.73 4.40
N SER A 227 -1.66 -20.71 5.20
CA SER A 227 -0.98 -19.40 5.10
C SER A 227 0.17 -19.23 6.11
N ALA A 228 0.26 -20.11 7.12
CA ALA A 228 1.09 -19.88 8.31
C ALA A 228 1.92 -21.09 8.78
N LEU A 229 1.71 -22.28 8.21
CA LEU A 229 2.39 -23.50 8.65
C LEU A 229 3.89 -23.52 8.34
N GLY A 230 4.30 -23.08 7.14
CA GLY A 230 5.71 -23.04 6.73
C GLY A 230 6.60 -22.21 7.68
N PRO A 231 6.23 -20.94 7.98
CA PRO A 231 6.96 -20.12 8.96
C PRO A 231 7.02 -20.74 10.37
N PHE A 232 5.93 -21.38 10.81
CA PHE A 232 5.90 -22.11 12.09
C PHE A 232 6.91 -23.26 12.09
N LEU A 233 6.86 -24.14 11.09
CA LEU A 233 7.75 -25.29 10.96
C LEU A 233 9.22 -24.86 10.88
N GLN A 234 9.51 -23.78 10.13
CA GLN A 234 10.85 -23.22 10.05
C GLN A 234 11.37 -22.80 11.44
N THR A 235 10.54 -22.11 12.23
CA THR A 235 10.91 -21.70 13.58
C THR A 235 11.09 -22.90 14.51
N ALA A 236 10.14 -23.83 14.49
CA ALA A 236 10.16 -25.03 15.31
C ALA A 236 11.39 -25.91 15.05
N LEU A 237 11.74 -26.15 13.79
CA LEU A 237 12.90 -26.96 13.41
C LEU A 237 14.23 -26.26 13.73
N GLY A 238 14.26 -24.93 13.71
CA GLY A 238 15.42 -24.15 14.11
C GLY A 238 15.71 -24.24 15.62
N LEU A 239 14.66 -24.26 16.45
CA LEU A 239 14.78 -24.30 17.91
C LEU A 239 14.81 -25.72 18.48
N PHE A 240 14.08 -26.66 17.87
CA PHE A 240 13.90 -28.04 18.32
C PHE A 240 14.14 -29.05 17.19
N PRO A 241 15.41 -29.28 16.80
CA PRO A 241 15.74 -30.17 15.68
C PRO A 241 15.30 -31.63 15.86
N ASP A 242 15.17 -32.07 17.11
CA ASP A 242 14.75 -33.41 17.50
C ASP A 242 13.23 -33.64 17.33
N SER A 243 12.44 -32.59 17.18
CA SER A 243 10.99 -32.68 16.90
C SER A 243 10.67 -32.95 15.43
N ARG A 244 11.70 -33.17 14.59
CA ARG A 244 11.56 -33.37 13.14
C ARG A 244 10.56 -34.46 12.77
N GLU A 245 10.68 -35.66 13.34
CA GLU A 245 9.81 -36.79 12.98
C GLU A 245 8.36 -36.54 13.40
N ALA A 246 8.15 -35.99 14.60
CA ALA A 246 6.83 -35.65 15.11
C ALA A 246 6.13 -34.60 14.23
N LEU A 247 6.84 -33.54 13.83
CA LEU A 247 6.32 -32.50 12.94
C LEU A 247 6.04 -33.01 11.54
N LEU A 248 6.88 -33.90 11.01
CA LEU A 248 6.65 -34.54 9.71
C LEU A 248 5.37 -35.38 9.74
N SER A 249 5.20 -36.21 10.78
CA SER A 249 3.99 -37.03 10.96
C SER A 249 2.73 -36.18 11.09
N ALA A 250 2.77 -35.11 11.90
CA ALA A 250 1.66 -34.19 12.05
C ALA A 250 1.30 -33.46 10.74
N THR A 251 2.32 -33.07 9.96
CA THR A 251 2.14 -32.45 8.64
C THR A 251 1.55 -33.42 7.62
N ALA A 252 1.93 -34.70 7.67
CA ALA A 252 1.35 -35.73 6.81
C ALA A 252 -0.14 -35.95 7.12
N GLN A 253 -0.53 -35.93 8.40
CA GLN A 253 -1.93 -36.00 8.81
C GLN A 253 -2.73 -34.78 8.37
N TRP A 254 -2.17 -33.57 8.50
CA TRP A 254 -2.76 -32.35 7.96
C TRP A 254 -2.98 -32.42 6.45
N TYR A 255 -1.98 -32.89 5.70
CA TYR A 255 -2.10 -33.08 4.26
C TYR A 255 -3.20 -34.09 3.90
N ALA A 256 -3.26 -35.23 4.59
CA ALA A 256 -4.31 -36.23 4.36
C ALA A 256 -5.72 -35.66 4.63
N ALA A 257 -5.87 -34.80 5.64
CA ALA A 257 -7.14 -34.10 5.89
C ALA A 257 -7.50 -33.13 4.76
N LEU A 258 -6.51 -32.42 4.18
CA LEU A 258 -6.72 -31.57 3.01
C LEU A 258 -7.12 -32.38 1.77
N GLU A 259 -6.48 -33.53 1.52
CA GLU A 259 -6.84 -34.40 0.40
C GLU A 259 -8.29 -34.89 0.50
N GLN A 260 -8.74 -35.26 1.70
CA GLN A 260 -10.11 -35.71 1.94
C GLN A 260 -11.15 -34.61 1.72
N MET A 261 -10.83 -33.35 2.05
CA MET A 261 -11.73 -32.22 1.79
C MET A 261 -11.88 -31.92 0.30
N GLY A 262 -10.89 -32.29 -0.53
CA GLY A 262 -10.87 -31.99 -1.95
C GLY A 262 -10.78 -30.50 -2.25
N GLY A 263 -10.96 -30.15 -3.52
CA GLY A 263 -10.93 -28.77 -3.98
C GLY A 263 -10.57 -28.67 -5.46
N PRO A 264 -10.72 -27.48 -6.07
CA PRO A 264 -10.36 -27.28 -7.47
C PRO A 264 -8.86 -27.51 -7.67
N GLU A 265 -8.50 -28.09 -8.82
CA GLU A 265 -7.11 -28.08 -9.26
C GLU A 265 -6.67 -26.65 -9.55
N SER A 266 -5.44 -26.33 -9.17
CA SER A 266 -4.84 -25.01 -9.35
C SER A 266 -3.55 -25.12 -10.15
N ASP A 267 -3.28 -24.11 -10.95
CA ASP A 267 -2.01 -24.00 -11.67
C ASP A 267 -0.94 -23.48 -10.70
N PHE A 268 0.01 -24.34 -10.34
CA PHE A 268 1.21 -23.93 -9.64
C PHE A 268 2.25 -23.46 -10.66
N ARG A 269 2.62 -22.19 -10.59
CA ARG A 269 3.72 -21.63 -11.37
C ARG A 269 4.99 -21.63 -10.53
N SER A 270 5.95 -22.43 -10.95
CA SER A 270 7.28 -22.46 -10.32
C SER A 270 8.05 -21.15 -10.49
N PRO A 271 9.09 -20.90 -9.67
CA PRO A 271 10.03 -19.79 -9.89
C PRO A 271 10.73 -19.82 -11.25
N SER A 272 10.74 -20.98 -11.92
CA SER A 272 11.26 -21.17 -13.28
C SER A 272 10.24 -20.95 -14.40
N GLY A 273 9.03 -20.49 -14.07
CA GLY A 273 7.99 -20.19 -15.06
C GLY A 273 7.22 -21.41 -15.57
N LYS A 274 7.71 -22.65 -15.34
CA LYS A 274 6.94 -23.88 -15.61
C LYS A 274 5.66 -23.92 -14.77
N VAL A 275 4.56 -24.28 -15.41
CA VAL A 275 3.23 -24.40 -14.80
C VAL A 275 2.87 -25.87 -14.67
N PHE A 276 2.40 -26.27 -13.49
CA PHE A 276 1.90 -27.61 -13.21
C PHE A 276 0.52 -27.50 -12.61
N ARG A 277 -0.41 -28.31 -13.11
CA ARG A 277 -1.76 -28.41 -12.54
C ARG A 277 -1.74 -29.35 -11.34
N VAL A 278 -1.97 -28.83 -10.15
CA VAL A 278 -1.84 -29.56 -8.87
C VAL A 278 -3.17 -29.56 -8.13
N SER A 279 -3.38 -30.54 -7.26
CA SER A 279 -4.54 -30.55 -6.36
C SER A 279 -4.46 -29.39 -5.37
N SER A 280 -5.58 -29.01 -4.75
CA SER A 280 -5.59 -28.01 -3.68
C SER A 280 -4.68 -28.40 -2.50
N ALA A 281 -4.58 -29.69 -2.16
CA ALA A 281 -3.70 -30.20 -1.12
C ALA A 281 -2.21 -30.10 -1.52
N ASP A 282 -1.86 -30.47 -2.76
CA ASP A 282 -0.51 -30.34 -3.29
C ASP A 282 -0.07 -28.87 -3.37
N PHE A 283 -0.99 -27.97 -3.76
CA PHE A 283 -0.74 -26.53 -3.79
C PHE A 283 -0.45 -25.99 -2.38
N ALA A 284 -1.24 -26.40 -1.39
CA ALA A 284 -1.02 -26.04 0.01
C ALA A 284 0.33 -26.53 0.54
N LEU A 285 0.70 -27.77 0.23
CA LEU A 285 2.00 -28.37 0.61
C LEU A 285 3.17 -27.63 -0.05
N LEU A 286 3.06 -27.30 -1.34
CA LEU A 286 4.04 -26.51 -2.09
C LEU A 286 4.29 -25.13 -1.46
N ASN A 287 3.23 -24.45 -1.03
CA ASN A 287 3.35 -23.15 -0.34
C ASN A 287 4.11 -23.27 0.98
N GLN A 288 3.99 -24.40 1.70
CA GLN A 288 4.76 -24.60 2.93
C GLN A 288 6.23 -24.90 2.65
N LEU A 289 6.51 -25.71 1.62
CA LEU A 289 7.87 -26.04 1.20
C LEU A 289 8.68 -24.77 0.87
N ALA A 290 8.04 -23.75 0.29
CA ALA A 290 8.70 -22.47 -0.02
C ALA A 290 9.34 -21.79 1.21
N ALA A 291 8.73 -21.93 2.40
CA ALA A 291 9.26 -21.36 3.65
C ALA A 291 10.43 -22.18 4.24
N LEU A 292 10.58 -23.43 3.84
CA LEU A 292 11.51 -24.40 4.46
C LEU A 292 12.87 -24.48 3.78
N ARG A 293 13.26 -23.46 3.01
CA ARG A 293 14.55 -23.38 2.29
C ARG A 293 15.77 -23.69 3.17
N MET A 294 15.73 -23.31 4.45
CA MET A 294 16.82 -23.52 5.40
C MET A 294 16.89 -24.95 5.96
N HIS A 295 15.90 -25.80 5.66
CA HIS A 295 15.82 -27.20 6.09
C HIS A 295 15.61 -28.13 4.87
N PRO A 296 16.63 -28.31 4.01
CA PRO A 296 16.48 -29.04 2.75
C PRO A 296 16.11 -30.51 2.94
N GLU A 297 16.65 -31.20 3.95
CA GLU A 297 16.30 -32.59 4.27
C GLU A 297 14.84 -32.73 4.68
N PHE A 298 14.34 -31.80 5.50
CA PHE A 298 12.94 -31.81 5.93
C PHE A 298 11.99 -31.46 4.78
N SER A 299 12.39 -30.52 3.92
CA SER A 299 11.64 -30.18 2.71
C SER A 299 11.53 -31.38 1.76
N GLU A 300 12.61 -32.15 1.59
CA GLU A 300 12.62 -33.38 0.82
C GLU A 300 11.70 -34.46 1.40
N GLN A 301 11.70 -34.62 2.73
CA GLN A 301 10.79 -35.53 3.42
C GLN A 301 9.32 -35.08 3.32
N MET A 302 9.05 -33.78 3.45
CA MET A 302 7.72 -33.22 3.28
C MET A 302 7.20 -33.38 1.85
N ALA A 303 8.06 -33.18 0.84
CA ALA A 303 7.68 -33.40 -0.55
C ALA A 303 7.20 -34.84 -0.80
N ARG A 304 7.73 -35.82 -0.06
CA ARG A 304 7.35 -37.25 -0.15
C ARG A 304 6.00 -37.57 0.49
N ILE A 305 5.41 -36.66 1.26
CA ILE A 305 4.04 -36.82 1.80
C ILE A 305 3.05 -37.01 0.64
N SER A 306 3.29 -36.33 -0.48
CA SER A 306 2.53 -36.50 -1.73
C SER A 306 3.39 -37.20 -2.79
N PRO A 307 3.15 -38.49 -3.12
CA PRO A 307 3.93 -39.20 -4.12
C PRO A 307 3.86 -38.57 -5.51
N THR A 308 2.69 -38.04 -5.87
CA THR A 308 2.45 -37.34 -7.15
C THR A 308 3.27 -36.06 -7.22
N LEU A 309 3.22 -35.22 -6.19
CA LEU A 309 4.00 -33.99 -6.12
C LEU A 309 5.50 -34.30 -6.09
N HIS A 310 5.92 -35.30 -5.31
CA HIS A 310 7.31 -35.72 -5.21
C HIS A 310 7.89 -36.08 -6.58
N SER A 311 7.18 -36.90 -7.37
CA SER A 311 7.62 -37.28 -8.72
C SER A 311 7.82 -36.07 -9.63
N ARG A 312 6.93 -35.07 -9.53
CA ARG A 312 6.99 -33.83 -10.32
C ARG A 312 8.18 -32.98 -9.90
N ILE A 313 8.37 -32.77 -8.60
CA ILE A 313 9.52 -32.04 -8.05
C ILE A 313 10.84 -32.72 -8.47
N GLN A 314 10.92 -34.05 -8.38
CA GLN A 314 12.10 -34.81 -8.79
C GLN A 314 12.40 -34.66 -10.29
N SER A 315 11.38 -34.77 -11.15
CA SER A 315 11.54 -34.54 -12.60
C SER A 315 11.95 -33.10 -12.95
N ALA A 316 11.72 -32.14 -12.04
CA ALA A 316 12.10 -30.75 -12.20
C ALA A 316 13.49 -30.40 -11.64
N GLY A 317 14.21 -31.36 -11.05
CA GLY A 317 15.54 -31.15 -10.44
C GLY A 317 15.57 -31.24 -8.91
N GLY A 318 14.54 -31.83 -8.30
CA GLY A 318 14.44 -32.05 -6.85
C GLY A 318 13.98 -30.82 -6.09
N VAL A 319 13.88 -30.92 -4.76
CA VAL A 319 13.48 -29.80 -3.89
C VAL A 319 14.28 -28.49 -4.10
N PRO A 320 15.60 -28.51 -4.40
CA PRO A 320 16.34 -27.29 -4.72
C PRO A 320 15.73 -26.47 -5.88
N TRP A 321 15.06 -27.12 -6.83
CA TRP A 321 14.37 -26.44 -7.93
C TRP A 321 13.25 -25.50 -7.45
N LEU A 322 12.56 -25.83 -6.34
CA LEU A 322 11.55 -24.94 -5.75
C LEU A 322 12.11 -23.60 -5.26
N PHE A 323 13.42 -23.54 -5.03
CA PHE A 323 14.10 -22.36 -4.48
C PHE A 323 15.03 -21.68 -5.49
N THR A 324 15.22 -22.27 -6.66
CA THR A 324 16.16 -21.78 -7.66
C THR A 324 15.40 -20.88 -8.64
N PRO A 325 15.65 -19.55 -8.64
CA PRO A 325 15.14 -18.70 -9.71
C PRO A 325 15.74 -19.20 -11.03
N ASP A 326 14.98 -19.16 -12.13
CA ASP A 326 15.53 -19.48 -13.44
C ASP A 326 16.52 -18.40 -13.90
N THR A 327 17.76 -18.55 -13.41
CA THR A 327 18.89 -17.71 -13.79
C THR A 327 19.40 -18.07 -15.19
N GLY A 328 19.13 -19.29 -15.67
CA GLY A 328 19.51 -19.77 -17.00
C GLY A 328 18.74 -19.04 -18.10
N SER A 329 17.40 -19.10 -18.06
CA SER A 329 16.53 -18.37 -18.98
C SER A 329 16.72 -16.86 -18.86
N ARG A 330 16.82 -16.31 -17.66
CA ARG A 330 17.06 -14.86 -17.49
C ARG A 330 18.38 -14.40 -18.10
N ASN A 331 19.47 -15.14 -17.88
CA ASN A 331 20.76 -14.79 -18.47
C ASN A 331 20.77 -15.03 -19.98
N GLN A 332 20.04 -16.03 -20.48
CA GLN A 332 19.88 -16.28 -21.89
C GLN A 332 19.06 -15.17 -22.56
N VAL A 333 17.86 -14.86 -22.07
CA VAL A 333 17.01 -13.75 -22.55
C VAL A 333 17.80 -12.43 -22.50
N ARG A 334 18.53 -12.17 -21.41
CA ARG A 334 19.41 -10.99 -21.31
C ARG A 334 20.47 -10.96 -22.40
N ARG A 335 21.19 -12.07 -22.66
CA ARG A 335 22.19 -12.14 -23.73
C ARG A 335 21.53 -11.97 -25.10
N THR A 336 20.48 -12.74 -25.40
CA THR A 336 19.79 -12.70 -26.69
C THR A 336 19.22 -11.32 -26.99
N VAL A 337 18.59 -10.64 -26.02
CA VAL A 337 18.07 -9.28 -26.23
C VAL A 337 19.20 -8.27 -26.42
N ASN A 338 20.31 -8.42 -25.69
CA ASN A 338 21.46 -7.52 -25.84
C ASN A 338 22.16 -7.69 -27.20
N GLU A 339 22.34 -8.92 -27.65
CA GLU A 339 23.02 -9.28 -28.91
C GLU A 339 22.11 -9.13 -30.14
N ALA A 340 20.79 -9.20 -29.96
CA ALA A 340 19.84 -9.07 -31.06
C ALA A 340 19.94 -7.71 -31.76
N SER A 341 19.93 -7.75 -33.08
CA SER A 341 19.73 -6.56 -33.91
C SER A 341 18.32 -6.01 -33.69
N LYS A 342 18.11 -4.73 -34.01
CA LYS A 342 16.79 -4.09 -33.91
C LYS A 342 15.69 -4.85 -34.66
N ALA A 343 16.02 -5.44 -35.82
CA ALA A 343 15.08 -6.19 -36.63
C ALA A 343 14.66 -7.51 -35.98
N ASP A 344 15.55 -8.12 -35.19
CA ASP A 344 15.34 -9.44 -34.59
C ASP A 344 14.67 -9.38 -33.21
N LEU A 345 14.65 -8.20 -32.57
CA LEU A 345 14.10 -8.02 -31.21
C LEU A 345 12.64 -8.48 -31.08
N GLU A 346 11.83 -8.31 -32.12
CA GLU A 346 10.43 -8.73 -32.10
C GLU A 346 10.30 -10.25 -32.08
N ALA A 347 11.07 -10.96 -32.89
CA ALA A 347 11.14 -12.42 -32.86
C ALA A 347 11.70 -12.95 -31.53
N VAL A 348 12.68 -12.26 -30.95
CA VAL A 348 13.27 -12.64 -29.66
C VAL A 348 12.28 -12.45 -28.51
N LEU A 349 11.60 -11.30 -28.43
CA LEU A 349 10.72 -10.97 -27.31
C LEU A 349 9.37 -11.71 -27.37
N THR A 350 8.86 -11.99 -28.57
CA THR A 350 7.66 -12.83 -28.73
C THR A 350 7.88 -14.27 -28.25
N GLY A 351 9.14 -14.76 -28.26
CA GLY A 351 9.52 -16.04 -27.67
C GLY A 351 9.62 -16.06 -26.14
N VAL A 352 9.57 -14.90 -25.47
CA VAL A 352 9.67 -14.80 -24.01
C VAL A 352 8.29 -14.84 -23.37
N SER A 353 7.94 -15.99 -22.78
CA SER A 353 6.64 -16.24 -22.16
C SER A 353 6.43 -15.54 -20.82
N ASN A 354 7.49 -15.03 -20.19
CA ASN A 354 7.44 -14.42 -18.86
C ASN A 354 7.99 -12.98 -18.88
N PRO A 355 7.14 -11.96 -18.69
CA PRO A 355 7.55 -10.56 -18.68
C PRO A 355 8.67 -10.26 -17.67
N LYS A 356 8.73 -10.97 -16.53
CA LYS A 356 9.79 -10.76 -15.53
C LYS A 356 11.19 -11.08 -16.06
N ASP A 357 11.31 -11.93 -17.07
CA ASP A 357 12.60 -12.26 -17.68
C ASP A 357 13.04 -11.15 -18.66
N ILE A 358 12.08 -10.45 -19.28
CA ILE A 358 12.32 -9.21 -20.03
C ILE A 358 12.83 -8.11 -19.09
N LYS A 359 12.34 -8.04 -17.84
CA LYS A 359 12.81 -7.07 -16.83
C LYS A 359 14.32 -7.14 -16.58
N ALA A 360 14.87 -8.35 -16.51
CA ALA A 360 16.30 -8.57 -16.31
C ALA A 360 17.12 -8.08 -17.52
N ALA A 361 16.58 -8.22 -18.74
CA ALA A 361 17.20 -7.72 -19.96
C ALA A 361 17.12 -6.18 -20.07
N LEU A 362 16.00 -5.58 -19.66
CA LEU A 362 15.79 -4.12 -19.68
C LEU A 362 16.92 -3.36 -18.99
N SER A 363 17.38 -3.82 -17.82
CA SER A 363 18.44 -3.11 -17.08
C SER A 363 19.74 -2.95 -17.88
N GLU A 364 20.06 -3.87 -18.80
CA GLU A 364 21.23 -3.72 -19.68
C GLU A 364 20.93 -2.92 -20.94
N VAL A 365 19.77 -3.14 -21.56
CA VAL A 365 19.32 -2.33 -22.70
C VAL A 365 19.29 -0.84 -22.33
N CYS A 366 18.91 -0.54 -21.09
CA CYS A 366 18.88 0.81 -20.53
C CYS A 366 20.23 1.43 -20.22
N ARG A 367 21.30 0.64 -20.10
CA ARG A 367 22.67 1.13 -19.99
C ARG A 367 23.32 1.38 -21.34
N GLY A 368 22.79 0.78 -22.40
CA GLY A 368 23.26 1.01 -23.77
C GLY A 368 22.90 2.42 -24.26
N ASN A 369 23.66 2.91 -25.24
CA ASN A 369 23.46 4.23 -25.85
C ASN A 369 22.41 4.23 -26.99
N ASP A 370 21.84 3.07 -27.32
CA ASP A 370 20.87 2.93 -28.42
C ASP A 370 19.44 3.28 -27.94
N GLN A 371 19.05 4.53 -28.17
CA GLN A 371 17.71 5.04 -27.84
C GLN A 371 16.61 4.28 -28.59
N GLU A 372 16.82 4.00 -29.87
CA GLU A 372 15.80 3.39 -30.73
C GLU A 372 15.55 1.92 -30.33
N LYS A 373 16.61 1.20 -29.93
CA LYS A 373 16.50 -0.14 -29.34
C LYS A 373 15.73 -0.11 -28.02
N ARG A 374 15.98 0.86 -27.14
CA ARG A 374 15.22 1.02 -25.88
C ARG A 374 13.74 1.22 -26.15
N GLU A 375 13.39 2.16 -27.03
CA GLU A 375 12.00 2.45 -27.42
C GLU A 375 11.31 1.23 -28.02
N LYS A 376 11.99 0.50 -28.93
CA LYS A 376 11.44 -0.72 -29.52
C LYS A 376 11.15 -1.79 -28.47
N VAL A 377 12.05 -2.02 -27.50
CA VAL A 377 11.82 -3.00 -26.43
C VAL A 377 10.61 -2.61 -25.57
N PHE A 378 10.49 -1.35 -25.15
CA PHE A 378 9.32 -0.92 -24.38
C PHE A 378 8.02 -0.95 -25.18
N SER A 379 8.06 -0.70 -26.50
CA SER A 379 6.88 -0.83 -27.36
C SER A 379 6.39 -2.28 -27.45
N LEU A 380 7.30 -3.25 -27.54
CA LEU A 380 6.96 -4.67 -27.59
C LEU A 380 6.45 -5.18 -26.25
N LEU A 381 7.07 -4.74 -25.15
CA LEU A 381 6.59 -5.04 -23.81
C LEU A 381 5.18 -4.50 -23.58
N LEU A 382 4.89 -3.28 -24.04
CA LEU A 382 3.54 -2.72 -23.94
C LEU A 382 2.52 -3.59 -24.70
N ARG A 383 2.84 -4.04 -25.92
CA ARG A 383 1.97 -4.95 -26.69
C ARG A 383 1.72 -6.26 -25.97
N GLN A 384 2.74 -6.81 -25.30
CA GLN A 384 2.59 -8.03 -24.51
C GLN A 384 1.66 -7.81 -23.32
N ILE A 385 1.84 -6.72 -22.58
CA ILE A 385 0.94 -6.34 -21.47
C ILE A 385 -0.50 -6.14 -21.98
N GLN A 386 -0.68 -5.53 -23.14
CA GLN A 386 -2.00 -5.34 -23.75
C GLN A 386 -2.65 -6.65 -24.25
N SER A 387 -1.85 -7.71 -24.44
CA SER A 387 -2.36 -9.05 -24.81
C SER A 387 -2.80 -9.89 -23.61
N GLU A 388 -2.48 -9.46 -22.39
CA GLU A 388 -2.96 -10.08 -21.16
C GLU A 388 -4.49 -9.94 -21.07
N LYS A 389 -5.16 -11.05 -20.75
CA LYS A 389 -6.63 -11.12 -20.73
C LYS A 389 -7.21 -10.61 -19.43
N GLU A 390 -6.47 -10.78 -18.33
CA GLU A 390 -6.89 -10.34 -17.00
C GLU A 390 -6.42 -8.89 -16.74
N PRO A 391 -7.32 -7.89 -16.67
CA PRO A 391 -6.93 -6.49 -16.54
C PRO A 391 -6.11 -6.20 -15.27
N THR A 392 -6.34 -6.94 -14.20
CA THR A 392 -5.60 -6.84 -12.92
C THR A 392 -4.15 -7.29 -13.06
N ASN A 393 -3.91 -8.37 -13.82
CA ASN A 393 -2.56 -8.84 -14.14
C ASN A 393 -1.86 -7.83 -15.05
N ALA A 394 -2.52 -7.36 -16.11
CA ALA A 394 -1.99 -6.37 -17.04
C ALA A 394 -1.55 -5.08 -16.33
N ALA A 395 -2.41 -4.54 -15.44
CA ALA A 395 -2.09 -3.36 -14.65
C ALA A 395 -0.93 -3.60 -13.68
N SER A 396 -0.89 -4.75 -13.00
CA SER A 396 0.22 -5.12 -12.10
C SER A 396 1.56 -5.20 -12.85
N GLU A 397 1.56 -5.77 -14.05
CA GLU A 397 2.74 -5.81 -14.91
C GLU A 397 3.14 -4.40 -15.35
N MET A 398 2.20 -3.58 -15.83
CA MET A 398 2.49 -2.20 -16.21
C MET A 398 3.10 -1.40 -15.04
N MET A 399 2.57 -1.54 -13.83
CA MET A 399 3.15 -0.91 -12.63
C MET A 399 4.60 -1.33 -12.41
N SER A 400 4.89 -2.63 -12.55
CA SER A 400 6.24 -3.19 -12.38
C SER A 400 7.27 -2.60 -13.35
N PHE A 401 6.85 -2.20 -14.56
CA PHE A 401 7.74 -1.70 -15.61
C PHE A 401 7.74 -0.19 -15.80
N ALA A 402 6.72 0.53 -15.35
CA ALA A 402 6.62 1.97 -15.58
C ALA A 402 7.81 2.77 -15.02
N SER A 403 8.34 2.37 -13.85
CA SER A 403 9.52 3.01 -13.28
C SER A 403 10.80 2.72 -14.08
N ASP A 404 10.92 1.52 -14.65
CA ASP A 404 12.02 1.18 -15.56
C ASP A 404 11.92 1.97 -16.87
N CYS A 405 10.70 2.17 -17.37
CA CYS A 405 10.42 2.98 -18.56
C CYS A 405 10.97 4.40 -18.40
N ILE A 406 10.60 5.10 -17.31
CA ILE A 406 11.10 6.46 -17.02
C ILE A 406 12.62 6.46 -16.84
N ARG A 407 13.16 5.51 -16.08
CA ARG A 407 14.62 5.43 -15.84
C ARG A 407 15.39 5.23 -17.14
N CYS A 408 14.83 4.47 -18.07
CA CYS A 408 15.49 4.05 -19.30
C CYS A 408 15.35 5.04 -20.45
N LEU A 409 14.14 5.57 -20.65
CA LEU A 409 13.80 6.48 -21.73
C LEU A 409 13.94 7.95 -21.32
N GLY A 410 14.09 8.23 -20.02
CA GLY A 410 14.07 9.58 -19.46
C GLY A 410 12.66 10.11 -19.23
N GLU A 411 11.64 9.48 -19.82
CA GLU A 411 10.25 9.92 -19.73
C GLU A 411 9.24 8.77 -19.66
N PHE A 412 7.98 9.09 -19.33
CA PHE A 412 6.87 8.14 -19.37
C PHE A 412 6.12 8.29 -20.71
N PRO A 413 6.23 7.31 -21.63
CA PRO A 413 5.72 7.46 -23.00
C PRO A 413 4.20 7.66 -23.06
N VAL A 414 3.75 8.42 -24.05
CA VAL A 414 2.33 8.73 -24.28
C VAL A 414 1.51 7.46 -24.53
N ASP A 415 2.06 6.49 -25.27
CA ASP A 415 1.39 5.22 -25.56
C ASP A 415 1.19 4.37 -24.31
N TRP A 416 2.17 4.35 -23.40
CA TRP A 416 2.08 3.68 -22.11
C TRP A 416 1.00 4.31 -21.24
N TYR A 417 0.97 5.65 -21.18
CA TYR A 417 -0.06 6.37 -20.43
C TYR A 417 -1.46 6.12 -21.00
N SER A 418 -1.62 6.17 -22.32
CA SER A 418 -2.90 5.94 -23.01
C SER A 418 -3.40 4.50 -22.81
N ALA A 419 -2.51 3.51 -22.94
CA ALA A 419 -2.82 2.11 -22.65
C ALA A 419 -3.21 1.91 -21.19
N GLY A 420 -2.48 2.54 -20.25
CA GLY A 420 -2.82 2.52 -18.83
C GLY A 420 -4.22 3.09 -18.55
N LYS A 421 -4.59 4.23 -19.16
CA LYS A 421 -5.93 4.81 -19.01
C LYS A 421 -7.04 3.88 -19.54
N ASN A 422 -6.77 3.17 -20.64
CA ASN A 422 -7.70 2.15 -21.14
C ASN A 422 -7.85 0.98 -20.17
N LEU A 423 -6.76 0.51 -19.56
CA LEU A 423 -6.79 -0.53 -18.52
C LEU A 423 -7.54 -0.06 -17.26
N VAL A 424 -7.36 1.19 -16.84
CA VAL A 424 -8.13 1.77 -15.73
C VAL A 424 -9.63 1.70 -16.01
N ARG A 425 -10.07 2.01 -17.24
CA ARG A 425 -11.47 1.90 -17.63
C ARG A 425 -11.97 0.46 -17.53
N GLN A 426 -11.22 -0.50 -18.05
CA GLN A 426 -11.57 -1.93 -17.98
C GLN A 426 -11.67 -2.43 -16.54
N LEU A 427 -10.73 -2.01 -15.67
CA LEU A 427 -10.74 -2.35 -14.26
C LEU A 427 -11.98 -1.81 -13.55
N ARG A 428 -12.38 -0.57 -13.84
CA ARG A 428 -13.62 0.00 -13.27
C ARG A 428 -14.86 -0.73 -13.75
N GLU A 429 -14.95 -1.04 -15.05
CA GLU A 429 -16.06 -1.79 -15.62
C GLU A 429 -16.19 -3.18 -14.94
N ALA A 430 -15.07 -3.85 -14.66
CA ALA A 430 -15.06 -5.11 -13.91
C ALA A 430 -15.45 -4.93 -12.44
N GLU A 431 -14.90 -3.91 -11.76
CA GLU A 431 -15.22 -3.59 -10.35
C GLU A 431 -16.70 -3.17 -10.15
N GLU A 432 -17.34 -2.59 -11.15
CA GLU A 432 -18.77 -2.23 -11.13
C GLU A 432 -19.68 -3.45 -11.30
N GLN A 433 -19.27 -4.44 -12.11
CA GLN A 433 -20.05 -5.68 -12.33
C GLN A 433 -20.08 -6.58 -11.08
N ASP A 434 -19.04 -6.53 -10.25
CA ASP A 434 -18.94 -7.30 -9.02
C ASP A 434 -19.59 -6.62 -7.79
N GLN A 435 -20.23 -5.45 -7.96
CA GLN A 435 -20.83 -4.73 -6.85
C GLN A 435 -22.25 -5.22 -6.52
N PRO A 436 -22.56 -5.52 -5.24
CA PRO A 436 -23.93 -5.82 -4.83
C PRO A 436 -24.82 -4.58 -4.99
N VAL A 437 -26.02 -4.78 -5.54
CA VAL A 437 -27.01 -3.72 -5.78
C VAL A 437 -27.30 -2.97 -4.46
N PRO A 438 -27.15 -1.63 -4.41
CA PRO A 438 -27.43 -0.86 -3.20
C PRO A 438 -28.88 -1.05 -2.74
N ARG A 439 -29.08 -1.35 -1.46
CA ARG A 439 -30.43 -1.44 -0.88
C ARG A 439 -31.08 -0.04 -0.85
N PRO A 440 -32.37 0.09 -1.20
CA PRO A 440 -33.09 1.35 -1.05
C PRO A 440 -33.02 1.85 0.40
N GLY A 441 -32.58 3.10 0.59
CA GLY A 441 -32.41 3.70 1.92
C GLY A 441 -31.01 3.58 2.53
N ALA A 442 -30.04 2.99 1.83
CA ALA A 442 -28.64 3.05 2.23
C ALA A 442 -28.13 4.52 2.21
N ALA A 443 -27.23 4.84 3.15
CA ALA A 443 -26.49 6.11 3.14
C ALA A 443 -25.81 6.34 1.78
N ARG A 444 -25.48 7.59 1.44
CA ARG A 444 -24.79 7.92 0.19
C ARG A 444 -23.58 6.98 -0.02
N PRO A 445 -23.39 6.43 -1.23
CA PRO A 445 -22.23 5.59 -1.51
C PRO A 445 -20.97 6.39 -1.26
N ARG A 446 -20.12 5.88 -0.38
CA ARG A 446 -18.85 6.51 0.00
C ARG A 446 -17.80 6.24 -1.05
N PHE A 447 -16.83 7.14 -1.16
CA PHE A 447 -15.66 6.88 -1.96
C PHE A 447 -14.98 5.57 -1.52
N ARG A 448 -14.91 4.60 -2.44
CA ARG A 448 -14.23 3.32 -2.22
C ARG A 448 -12.92 3.35 -2.98
N ARG A 449 -11.82 3.39 -2.24
CA ARG A 449 -10.49 3.18 -2.82
C ARG A 449 -10.44 1.79 -3.45
N SER A 450 -10.23 1.74 -4.75
CA SER A 450 -10.20 0.51 -5.55
C SER A 450 -8.84 0.33 -6.23
N PHE A 451 -8.58 -0.87 -6.74
CA PHE A 451 -7.33 -1.14 -7.45
C PHE A 451 -7.23 -0.28 -8.72
N ALA A 452 -8.35 -0.04 -9.42
CA ALA A 452 -8.39 0.89 -10.54
C ALA A 452 -7.97 2.32 -10.16
N THR A 453 -8.41 2.81 -9.00
CA THR A 453 -8.02 4.14 -8.50
C THR A 453 -6.54 4.21 -8.18
N ASP A 454 -6.01 3.22 -7.48
CA ASP A 454 -4.58 3.17 -7.11
C ASP A 454 -3.68 3.10 -8.34
N PHE A 455 -4.09 2.30 -9.32
CA PHE A 455 -3.38 2.20 -10.59
C PHE A 455 -3.42 3.52 -11.38
N GLU A 456 -4.57 4.20 -11.43
CA GLU A 456 -4.68 5.49 -12.09
C GLU A 456 -3.82 6.56 -11.41
N ALA A 457 -3.86 6.67 -10.08
CA ALA A 457 -3.02 7.59 -9.33
C ALA A 457 -1.53 7.33 -9.60
N TYR A 458 -1.13 6.06 -9.70
CA TYR A 458 0.22 5.69 -10.09
C TYR A 458 0.57 6.17 -11.52
N LEU A 459 -0.30 5.96 -12.51
CA LEU A 459 -0.06 6.42 -13.89
C LEU A 459 0.10 7.95 -13.97
N PHE A 460 -0.77 8.69 -13.28
CA PHE A 460 -0.71 10.14 -13.22
C PHE A 460 0.58 10.62 -12.56
N GLU A 461 1.01 9.98 -11.46
CA GLU A 461 2.30 10.27 -10.83
C GLU A 461 3.49 10.04 -11.77
N LYS A 462 3.49 8.94 -12.52
CA LYS A 462 4.54 8.64 -13.51
C LYS A 462 4.57 9.68 -14.63
N ARG A 463 3.41 10.05 -15.17
CA ARG A 463 3.30 11.05 -16.25
C ARG A 463 3.62 12.46 -15.77
N ALA A 464 3.29 12.81 -14.53
CA ALA A 464 3.52 14.14 -13.96
C ALA A 464 5.02 14.50 -13.85
N ARG A 465 5.91 13.49 -13.87
CA ARG A 465 7.36 13.70 -13.89
C ARG A 465 7.86 14.35 -15.17
N THR A 466 7.13 14.18 -16.27
CA THR A 466 7.51 14.64 -17.61
C THR A 466 6.55 15.69 -18.15
N ASP A 467 5.27 15.59 -17.81
CA ASP A 467 4.19 16.44 -18.30
C ASP A 467 3.26 16.83 -17.15
N PHE A 468 3.80 17.60 -16.22
CA PHE A 468 3.05 18.03 -15.03
C PHE A 468 1.82 18.85 -15.38
N ALA A 469 1.97 19.82 -16.30
CA ALA A 469 0.87 20.73 -16.67
C ALA A 469 -0.29 19.99 -17.33
N GLY A 470 -0.01 19.05 -18.25
CA GLY A 470 -1.04 18.20 -18.86
C GLY A 470 -1.76 17.36 -17.81
N VAL A 471 -1.00 16.72 -16.92
CA VAL A 471 -1.56 15.88 -15.86
C VAL A 471 -2.43 16.66 -14.89
N ILE A 472 -2.01 17.84 -14.44
CA ILE A 472 -2.85 18.69 -13.57
C ILE A 472 -4.13 19.13 -14.29
N GLY A 473 -4.06 19.45 -15.59
CA GLY A 473 -5.24 19.71 -16.41
C GLY A 473 -6.22 18.52 -16.41
N GLU A 474 -5.71 17.30 -16.57
CA GLU A 474 -6.53 16.08 -16.51
C GLU A 474 -7.12 15.85 -15.11
N VAL A 475 -6.36 16.06 -14.03
CA VAL A 475 -6.85 15.92 -12.65
C VAL A 475 -8.00 16.87 -12.37
N ARG A 476 -7.88 18.13 -12.80
CA ARG A 476 -8.95 19.15 -12.63
C ARG A 476 -10.24 18.77 -13.36
N ALA A 477 -10.15 17.95 -14.40
CA ALA A 477 -11.30 17.47 -15.16
C ALA A 477 -11.99 16.24 -14.52
N ILE A 478 -11.41 15.64 -13.47
CA ILE A 478 -12.02 14.49 -12.78
C ILE A 478 -13.19 14.98 -11.91
N PRO A 479 -14.43 14.51 -12.15
CA PRO A 479 -15.61 15.00 -11.43
C PRO A 479 -15.64 14.52 -9.97
N GLU A 480 -15.09 13.34 -9.70
CA GLU A 480 -15.04 12.72 -8.39
C GLU A 480 -13.87 13.29 -7.57
N LYS A 481 -14.16 14.24 -6.69
CA LYS A 481 -13.13 14.98 -5.92
C LYS A 481 -12.25 14.10 -5.03
N PRO A 482 -12.77 13.08 -4.32
CA PRO A 482 -11.91 12.18 -3.54
C PRO A 482 -10.86 11.45 -4.39
N ARG A 483 -11.25 11.01 -5.58
CA ARG A 483 -10.35 10.39 -6.55
C ARG A 483 -9.30 11.38 -7.07
N ALA A 484 -9.72 12.58 -7.48
CA ALA A 484 -8.81 13.64 -7.91
C ALA A 484 -7.80 13.99 -6.80
N PHE A 485 -8.27 14.08 -5.55
CA PHE A 485 -7.44 14.32 -4.38
C PHE A 485 -6.40 13.21 -4.17
N LEU A 486 -6.79 11.93 -4.25
CA LEU A 486 -5.84 10.81 -4.15
C LEU A 486 -4.74 10.87 -5.22
N ILE A 487 -5.11 11.21 -6.46
CA ILE A 487 -4.16 11.37 -7.55
C ILE A 487 -3.17 12.51 -7.23
N LEU A 488 -3.66 13.65 -6.74
CA LEU A 488 -2.78 14.76 -6.31
C LEU A 488 -1.83 14.32 -5.21
N MET A 489 -2.32 13.60 -4.20
CA MET A 489 -1.47 13.09 -3.12
C MET A 489 -0.37 12.16 -3.63
N GLN A 490 -0.69 11.28 -4.59
CA GLN A 490 0.28 10.40 -5.21
C GLN A 490 1.33 11.19 -6.02
N ILE A 491 0.91 12.20 -6.79
CA ILE A 491 1.82 13.10 -7.53
C ILE A 491 2.76 13.82 -6.55
N ILE A 492 2.23 14.40 -5.47
CA ILE A 492 3.01 15.12 -4.45
C ILE A 492 4.06 14.20 -3.82
N GLN A 493 3.70 12.95 -3.51
CA GLN A 493 4.63 11.95 -2.97
C GLN A 493 5.72 11.57 -3.98
N GLY A 494 5.35 11.34 -5.25
CA GLY A 494 6.25 10.97 -6.33
C GLY A 494 7.29 12.05 -6.66
N LEU A 495 6.88 13.31 -6.67
CA LEU A 495 7.79 14.46 -6.85
C LEU A 495 8.79 14.63 -5.70
N SER A 496 8.50 14.02 -4.55
CA SER A 496 9.24 14.23 -3.30
C SER A 496 10.29 13.16 -2.99
N SER A 497 10.22 12.02 -3.69
CA SER A 497 10.91 10.75 -3.39
C SER A 497 12.00 10.38 -4.41
N SER A 498 12.41 11.31 -5.27
CA SER A 498 13.36 11.07 -6.34
C SER A 498 14.35 12.20 -6.57
#